data_AF-A0A402BDS7-F1
#
_entry.id   AF-A0A402BDS7-F1
#
_cell.length_a   1.000
_cell.length_b   1.000
_cell.length_c   1.000
_cell.angle_alpha   90.00
_cell.angle_beta   90.00
_cell.angle_gamma   90.00
#
_symmetry.space_group_name_H-M   'P 1'
#
loop_
_entity.id
_entity.type
_entity.pdbx_description
1 polymer ?
#
loop_
_entity_poly.entity_id
_entity_poly.type
_entity_poly.pdbx_seq_one_letter_code
_entity_poly.pdbx_strand_id
1 'polypeptide(L)'
;MASLTRRERYPAGSNAMMPFRLTSLLEPDHVLFFNPKLGTLSHVAPGPEFLEEQQFTVSELCLLIPLLESYPHYCPYEQLLASFERGRQASQEDIERSRLRLQTAEYEGLWDEYIRPLRGSLSRARLKLRRFGIDVVAVTVTGYMLKRFPYASSQEGVDQGRFHAFV
;
A
#
# COMPACT_ATOMS: atom_id res chain seq x y z
N MET A 1 4.02 -15.02 19.42
CA MET A 1 3.57 -15.35 18.05
C MET A 1 4.80 -15.63 17.20
N ALA A 2 4.89 -16.81 16.56
CA ALA A 2 6.02 -17.14 15.70
C ALA A 2 6.08 -16.15 14.52
N SER A 3 7.23 -15.50 14.34
CA SER A 3 7.46 -14.58 13.21
C SER A 3 7.66 -15.42 11.95
N LEU A 4 6.57 -15.68 11.22
CA LEU A 4 6.65 -16.31 9.90
C LEU A 4 7.57 -15.47 9.01
N THR A 5 8.59 -16.12 8.45
CA THR A 5 9.56 -15.52 7.56
C THR A 5 8.89 -15.05 6.27
N ARG A 6 9.52 -14.10 5.55
CA ARG A 6 8.99 -13.57 4.27
C ARG A 6 8.60 -14.69 3.30
N ARG A 7 9.42 -15.74 3.23
CA ARG A 7 9.21 -16.91 2.38
C ARG A 7 7.98 -17.73 2.77
N GLU A 8 7.59 -17.75 4.03
CA GLU A 8 6.42 -18.51 4.48
C GLU A 8 5.13 -17.73 4.21
N ARG A 9 5.15 -16.41 4.39
CA ARG A 9 4.00 -15.53 4.09
C ARG A 9 3.77 -15.30 2.60
N TYR A 10 4.85 -15.36 1.83
CA TYR A 10 4.89 -15.30 0.37
C TYR A 10 5.78 -16.45 -0.13
N PRO A 11 5.26 -17.69 -0.18
CA PRO A 11 5.99 -18.80 -0.78
C PRO A 11 6.37 -18.39 -2.19
N ALA A 12 7.67 -18.33 -2.44
CA ALA A 12 8.25 -17.96 -3.73
C ALA A 12 8.01 -19.11 -4.74
N GLY A 13 6.75 -19.38 -5.04
CA GLY A 13 6.35 -20.16 -6.20
C GLY A 13 6.46 -19.22 -7.39
N SER A 14 7.53 -19.40 -8.17
CA SER A 14 7.89 -18.66 -9.39
C SER A 14 8.42 -17.23 -9.19
N ASN A 15 9.45 -16.87 -9.98
CA ASN A 15 9.96 -15.51 -10.20
C ASN A 15 8.88 -14.58 -10.85
N ALA A 16 7.60 -14.86 -10.66
CA ALA A 16 6.49 -14.08 -11.21
C ALA A 16 6.39 -12.77 -10.43
N MET A 17 6.99 -11.72 -11.01
CA MET A 17 6.65 -10.36 -10.64
C MET A 17 5.15 -10.16 -10.89
N MET A 18 4.45 -9.58 -9.92
CA MET A 18 3.02 -9.33 -10.04
C MET A 18 2.79 -7.92 -10.57
N PRO A 19 2.20 -7.76 -11.77
CA PRO A 19 1.84 -6.45 -12.29
C PRO A 19 0.55 -5.94 -11.64
N PHE A 20 0.54 -4.67 -11.22
CA PHE A 20 -0.62 -3.93 -10.76
C PHE A 20 -0.83 -2.70 -11.63
N ARG A 21 -1.97 -2.67 -12.33
CA ARG A 21 -2.41 -1.52 -13.12
C ARG A 21 -3.41 -0.73 -12.28
N LEU A 22 -2.97 0.40 -11.74
CA LEU A 22 -3.80 1.24 -10.88
C LEU A 22 -4.42 2.38 -11.69
N THR A 23 -5.35 2.02 -12.59
CA THR A 23 -6.02 2.94 -13.51
C THR A 23 -6.62 4.12 -12.75
N SER A 24 -6.17 5.36 -13.03
CA SER A 24 -6.46 6.63 -12.34
C SER A 24 -5.56 7.04 -11.15
N LEU A 25 -4.74 6.13 -10.60
CA LEU A 25 -3.68 6.51 -9.65
C LEU A 25 -2.34 6.77 -10.33
N LEU A 26 -2.06 6.03 -11.39
CA LEU A 26 -0.86 6.19 -12.22
C LEU A 26 -1.22 6.83 -13.57
N GLU A 27 -0.19 7.33 -14.25
CA GLU A 27 -0.30 7.75 -15.65
C GLU A 27 -0.69 6.56 -16.55
N PRO A 28 -1.34 6.81 -17.71
CA PRO A 28 -1.73 5.75 -18.63
C PRO A 28 -0.55 4.85 -19.02
N ASP A 29 -0.78 3.54 -19.10
CA ASP A 29 0.22 2.52 -19.45
C ASP A 29 1.38 2.29 -18.48
N HIS A 30 1.42 3.02 -17.37
CA HIS A 30 2.35 2.73 -16.27
C HIS A 30 1.90 1.52 -15.46
N VAL A 31 2.87 0.75 -14.94
CA VAL A 31 2.62 -0.47 -14.16
C VAL A 31 3.47 -0.49 -12.89
N LEU A 32 2.88 -0.91 -11.77
CA LEU A 32 3.64 -1.28 -10.59
C LEU A 32 3.93 -2.78 -10.61
N PHE A 33 5.19 -3.16 -10.53
CA PHE A 33 5.61 -4.54 -10.40
C PHE A 33 5.98 -4.84 -8.95
N PHE A 34 5.32 -5.82 -8.36
CA PHE A 34 5.71 -6.35 -7.07
C PHE A 34 6.60 -7.57 -7.24
N ASN A 35 7.80 -7.52 -6.66
CA ASN A 35 8.72 -8.64 -6.58
C ASN A 35 8.63 -9.31 -5.19
N PRO A 36 7.96 -10.46 -5.05
CA PRO A 36 7.78 -11.12 -3.76
C PRO A 36 9.08 -11.63 -3.14
N LYS A 37 10.10 -11.94 -3.97
CA LYS A 37 11.40 -12.45 -3.50
C LYS A 37 12.19 -11.35 -2.78
N LEU A 38 12.26 -10.16 -3.38
CA LEU A 38 12.97 -9.01 -2.82
C LEU A 38 12.09 -8.16 -1.90
N GLY A 39 10.78 -8.34 -1.98
CA GLY A 39 9.77 -7.52 -1.33
C GLY A 39 9.85 -6.06 -1.79
N THR A 40 10.10 -5.86 -3.08
CA THR A 40 10.20 -4.54 -3.70
C THR A 40 8.95 -4.28 -4.54
N LEU A 41 8.57 -3.00 -4.61
CA LEU A 41 7.59 -2.48 -5.55
C LEU A 41 8.32 -1.53 -6.49
N SER A 42 8.12 -1.71 -7.78
CA SER A 42 8.84 -1.01 -8.82
C SER A 42 7.84 -0.32 -9.75
N HIS A 43 8.03 0.95 -10.05
CA HIS A 43 7.19 1.71 -10.98
C HIS A 43 7.86 1.81 -12.34
N VAL A 44 7.19 1.28 -13.36
CA VAL A 44 7.71 1.15 -14.71
C VAL A 44 6.80 1.89 -15.68
N ALA A 45 7.40 2.78 -16.47
CA ALA A 45 6.72 3.51 -17.54
C ALA A 45 6.64 2.64 -18.81
N PRO A 46 5.77 2.96 -19.79
CA PRO A 46 5.81 2.32 -21.09
C PRO A 46 7.15 2.60 -21.80
N GLY A 47 8.06 1.62 -21.79
CA GLY A 47 9.41 1.73 -22.34
C GLY A 47 10.47 1.06 -21.45
N PRO A 48 11.78 1.24 -21.71
CA PRO A 48 12.85 0.73 -20.84
C PRO A 48 13.04 1.58 -19.56
N GLU A 49 12.09 2.45 -19.22
CA GLU A 49 12.24 3.42 -18.15
C GLU A 49 11.72 2.90 -16.81
N PHE A 50 12.68 2.76 -15.89
CA PHE A 50 12.45 2.45 -14.50
C PHE A 50 12.37 3.74 -13.70
N LEU A 51 11.21 4.06 -13.12
CA LEU A 51 10.98 5.35 -12.48
C LEU A 51 11.38 5.36 -11.00
N GLU A 52 11.01 4.31 -10.25
CA GLU A 52 11.22 4.27 -8.80
C GLU A 52 11.16 2.82 -8.29
N GLU A 53 11.96 2.49 -7.27
CA GLU A 53 11.90 1.21 -6.55
C GLU A 53 11.86 1.46 -5.05
N GLN A 54 10.95 0.79 -4.35
CA GLN A 54 10.93 0.82 -2.89
C GLN A 54 10.89 -0.57 -2.31
N GLN A 55 11.72 -0.82 -1.30
CA GLN A 55 11.70 -2.06 -0.55
C GLN A 55 10.77 -1.96 0.66
N PHE A 56 9.92 -2.96 0.84
CA PHE A 56 8.95 -3.05 1.91
C PHE A 56 9.30 -4.18 2.89
N THR A 57 9.01 -3.95 4.16
CA THR A 57 9.10 -5.00 5.18
C THR A 57 7.97 -6.01 5.01
N VAL A 58 8.10 -7.18 5.63
CA VAL A 58 7.07 -8.23 5.54
C VAL A 58 5.72 -7.72 6.05
N SER A 59 5.71 -7.04 7.18
CA SER A 59 4.49 -6.47 7.78
C SER A 59 3.83 -5.41 6.90
N GLU A 60 4.63 -4.60 6.21
CA GLU A 60 4.11 -3.62 5.23
C GLU A 60 3.50 -4.33 4.03
N LEU A 61 4.16 -5.37 3.49
CA LEU A 61 3.66 -6.14 2.35
C LEU A 61 2.35 -6.86 2.65
N CYS A 62 2.21 -7.42 3.85
CA CYS A 62 0.97 -8.08 4.29
C CYS A 62 -0.25 -7.15 4.28
N LEU A 63 -0.04 -5.83 4.31
CA LEU A 63 -1.13 -4.85 4.22
C LEU A 63 -1.21 -4.21 2.84
N LEU A 64 -0.06 -4.02 2.19
CA LEU A 64 0.03 -3.39 0.88
C LEU A 64 -0.58 -4.24 -0.24
N ILE A 65 -0.26 -5.53 -0.27
CA ILE A 65 -0.74 -6.43 -1.34
C ILE A 65 -2.27 -6.51 -1.38
N PRO A 66 -3.00 -6.78 -0.28
CA PRO A 66 -4.45 -6.79 -0.33
C PRO A 66 -5.05 -5.42 -0.71
N LEU A 67 -4.39 -4.29 -0.38
CA LEU A 67 -4.81 -2.97 -0.85
C LEU A 67 -4.67 -2.80 -2.37
N LEU A 68 -3.56 -3.27 -2.94
CA LEU A 68 -3.34 -3.23 -4.39
C LEU A 68 -4.29 -4.16 -5.13
N GLU A 69 -4.60 -5.33 -4.57
CA GLU A 69 -5.57 -6.30 -5.13
C GLU A 69 -7.02 -5.81 -5.01
N SER A 70 -7.35 -5.01 -3.98
CA SER A 70 -8.70 -4.47 -3.78
C SER A 70 -8.98 -3.22 -4.61
N TYR A 71 -7.95 -2.58 -5.17
CA TYR A 71 -8.10 -1.38 -5.98
C TYR A 71 -9.02 -1.64 -7.20
N PRO A 72 -9.98 -0.76 -7.53
CA PRO A 72 -10.19 0.61 -7.03
C PRO A 72 -11.04 0.74 -5.75
N HIS A 73 -11.44 -0.37 -5.15
CA HIS A 73 -12.26 -0.41 -3.95
C HIS A 73 -11.42 -0.31 -2.67
N TYR A 74 -12.10 -0.15 -1.53
CA TYR A 74 -11.45 -0.23 -0.24
C TYR A 74 -11.16 -1.69 0.12
N CYS A 75 -10.09 -1.92 0.88
CA CYS A 75 -9.81 -3.20 1.53
C CYS A 75 -10.35 -3.18 2.97
N PRO A 76 -11.25 -4.10 3.34
CA PRO A 76 -11.83 -4.16 4.68
C PRO A 76 -10.81 -4.44 5.80
N TYR A 77 -11.10 -4.00 7.03
CA TYR A 77 -10.23 -4.24 8.18
C TYR A 77 -10.00 -5.73 8.47
N GLU A 78 -11.03 -6.57 8.30
CA GLU A 78 -10.94 -8.01 8.52
C GLU A 78 -9.98 -8.68 7.53
N GLN A 79 -9.96 -8.23 6.28
CA GLN A 79 -9.06 -8.77 5.26
C GLN A 79 -7.62 -8.31 5.52
N LEU A 80 -7.44 -7.06 5.93
CA LEU A 80 -6.13 -6.54 6.35
C LEU A 80 -5.59 -7.27 7.56
N LEU A 81 -6.43 -7.51 8.57
CA LEU A 81 -6.03 -8.22 9.79
C LEU A 81 -5.70 -9.69 9.49
N ALA A 82 -6.54 -10.38 8.73
CA ALA A 82 -6.28 -11.75 8.30
C ALA A 82 -4.96 -11.85 7.54
N SER A 83 -4.71 -10.93 6.60
CA SER A 83 -3.45 -10.89 5.85
C SER A 83 -2.26 -10.49 6.71
N PHE A 84 -2.44 -9.62 7.71
CA PHE A 84 -1.37 -9.26 8.65
C PHE A 84 -0.94 -10.45 9.52
N GLU A 85 -1.88 -11.31 9.93
CA GLU A 85 -1.60 -12.48 10.76
C GLU A 85 -1.08 -13.67 9.94
N ARG A 86 -1.68 -13.95 8.78
CA ARG A 86 -1.43 -15.15 7.97
C ARG A 86 -0.61 -14.91 6.70
N GLY A 87 -0.43 -13.66 6.30
CA GLY A 87 0.21 -13.29 5.03
C GLY A 87 -0.76 -13.40 3.85
N ARG A 88 -0.22 -13.68 2.65
CA ARG A 88 -1.01 -13.78 1.42
C ARG A 88 -1.92 -15.01 1.36
N GLN A 89 -1.63 -16.03 2.16
CA GLN A 89 -2.41 -17.28 2.21
C GLN A 89 -3.67 -17.18 3.06
N ALA A 90 -4.04 -15.99 3.52
CA ALA A 90 -5.27 -15.79 4.28
C ALA A 90 -6.48 -16.31 3.49
N SER A 91 -7.16 -17.30 4.05
CA SER A 91 -8.36 -17.89 3.47
C SER A 91 -9.59 -17.05 3.81
N GLN A 92 -10.72 -17.35 3.17
CA GLN A 92 -12.00 -16.73 3.54
C GLN A 92 -12.36 -17.02 5.01
N GLU A 93 -12.00 -18.20 5.54
CA GLU A 93 -12.22 -18.56 6.94
C GLU A 93 -11.38 -17.69 7.89
N ASP A 94 -10.16 -17.33 7.50
CA ASP A 94 -9.32 -16.41 8.28
C ASP A 94 -9.91 -14.99 8.28
N ILE A 95 -10.51 -14.56 7.16
CA ILE A 95 -11.19 -13.27 7.05
C ILE A 95 -12.43 -13.23 7.95
N GLU A 96 -13.30 -14.25 7.90
CA GLU A 96 -14.48 -14.32 8.77
C GLU A 96 -14.09 -14.40 10.25
N ARG A 97 -13.03 -15.14 10.59
CA ARG A 97 -12.49 -15.16 11.96
C ARG A 97 -11.99 -13.79 12.41
N SER A 98 -11.30 -13.08 11.52
CA SER A 98 -10.80 -11.73 11.79
C SER A 98 -11.95 -10.74 11.95
N ARG A 99 -13.02 -10.88 11.16
CA ARG A 99 -14.26 -10.11 11.31
C ARG A 99 -14.90 -10.32 12.67
N LEU A 100 -15.09 -11.56 13.09
CA LEU A 100 -15.67 -11.87 14.40
C LEU A 100 -14.83 -11.29 15.54
N ARG A 101 -13.50 -11.42 15.46
CA ARG A 101 -12.58 -10.83 16.44
C ARG A 101 -12.68 -9.32 16.53
N LEU A 102 -12.76 -8.64 15.38
CA LEU A 102 -12.91 -7.19 15.33
C LEU A 102 -14.25 -6.74 15.94
N GLN A 103 -15.34 -7.45 15.67
CA GLN A 103 -16.65 -7.18 16.29
C GLN A 103 -16.63 -7.38 17.81
N THR A 104 -16.02 -8.47 18.29
CA THR A 104 -15.84 -8.71 19.74
C THR A 104 -14.99 -7.61 20.37
N ALA A 105 -13.87 -7.24 19.74
CA ALA A 105 -12.98 -6.20 20.23
C ALA A 105 -13.65 -4.81 20.25
N GLU A 106 -14.56 -4.53 19.31
CA GLU A 106 -15.38 -3.32 19.33
C GLU A 106 -16.30 -3.28 20.56
N TYR A 107 -16.99 -4.39 20.85
CA TYR A 107 -17.86 -4.52 22.02
C TYR A 107 -17.09 -4.43 23.35
N GLU A 108 -15.90 -5.03 23.41
CA GLU A 108 -15.05 -5.06 24.61
C GLU A 108 -14.16 -3.80 24.77
N GLY A 109 -14.18 -2.87 23.81
CA GLY A 109 -13.34 -1.67 23.83
C GLY A 109 -11.86 -1.92 23.55
N LEU A 110 -11.51 -3.08 23.01
CA LEU A 110 -10.15 -3.52 22.66
C LEU A 110 -9.78 -3.28 21.19
N TRP A 111 -10.64 -2.61 20.42
CA TRP A 111 -10.44 -2.34 18.99
C TRP A 111 -9.05 -1.78 18.66
N ASP A 112 -8.58 -0.83 19.47
CA ASP A 112 -7.30 -0.17 19.26
C ASP A 112 -6.10 -1.13 19.40
N GLU A 113 -6.21 -2.21 20.18
CA GLU A 113 -5.14 -3.20 20.32
C GLU A 113 -4.92 -3.97 19.01
N TYR A 114 -6.00 -4.25 18.28
CA TYR A 114 -5.95 -4.93 16.99
C TYR A 114 -5.55 -3.98 15.85
N ILE A 115 -6.04 -2.74 15.86
CA ILE A 115 -5.82 -1.80 14.76
C ILE A 115 -4.50 -1.02 14.86
N ARG A 116 -3.97 -0.79 16.07
CA ARG A 116 -2.71 -0.04 16.26
C ARG A 116 -1.52 -0.65 15.50
N PRO A 117 -1.27 -1.97 15.50
CA PRO A 117 -0.19 -2.58 14.71
C PRO A 117 -0.34 -2.38 13.20
N LEU A 118 -1.58 -2.47 12.71
CA LEU A 118 -1.92 -2.25 11.30
C LEU A 118 -1.63 -0.80 10.91
N ARG A 119 -2.12 0.17 11.71
CA ARG A 119 -1.84 1.61 11.52
C ARG A 119 -0.35 1.91 11.50
N GLY A 120 0.42 1.34 12.43
CA GLY A 120 1.86 1.54 12.49
C GLY A 120 2.58 1.08 11.23
N SER A 121 2.18 -0.08 10.70
CA SER A 121 2.75 -0.63 9.46
C SER A 121 2.30 0.12 8.21
N LEU A 122 1.01 0.49 8.13
CA LEU A 122 0.48 1.30 7.04
C LEU A 122 1.07 2.70 7.00
N SER A 123 1.35 3.31 8.15
CA SER A 123 2.00 4.63 8.20
C SER A 123 3.37 4.62 7.49
N ARG A 124 4.18 3.58 7.72
CA ARG A 124 5.47 3.41 7.03
C ARG A 124 5.31 3.06 5.56
N ALA A 125 4.38 2.16 5.24
CA ALA A 125 4.08 1.81 3.85
C ALA A 125 3.60 3.03 3.04
N ARG A 126 2.75 3.87 3.65
CA ARG A 126 2.24 5.12 3.07
C ARG A 126 3.36 6.07 2.67
N LEU A 127 4.37 6.27 3.51
CA LEU A 127 5.51 7.14 3.18
C LEU A 127 6.26 6.67 1.93
N LYS A 128 6.43 5.35 1.76
CA LYS A 128 7.05 4.77 0.57
C LYS A 128 6.14 4.88 -0.64
N LEU A 129 4.83 4.64 -0.46
CA LEU A 129 3.84 4.74 -1.53
C LEU A 129 3.73 6.13 -2.15
N ARG A 130 3.94 7.17 -1.34
CA ARG A 130 3.95 8.55 -1.83
C ARG A 130 5.02 8.82 -2.88
N ARG A 131 6.13 8.07 -2.88
CA ARG A 131 7.15 8.16 -3.94
C ARG A 131 6.64 7.69 -5.30
N PHE A 132 5.62 6.83 -5.29
CA PHE A 132 4.88 6.42 -6.50
C PHE A 132 3.68 7.31 -6.81
N GLY A 133 3.48 8.42 -6.09
CA GLY A 133 2.29 9.26 -6.25
C GLY A 133 1.00 8.63 -5.68
N ILE A 134 1.12 7.67 -4.76
CA ILE A 134 -0.01 6.96 -4.16
C ILE A 134 -0.08 7.24 -2.66
N ASP A 135 -1.28 7.49 -2.15
CA ASP A 135 -1.55 7.61 -0.72
C ASP A 135 -2.47 6.49 -0.24
N VAL A 136 -2.33 6.13 1.03
CA VAL A 136 -3.26 5.22 1.72
C VAL A 136 -4.13 6.07 2.64
N VAL A 137 -5.44 5.98 2.47
CA VAL A 137 -6.41 6.72 3.29
C VAL A 137 -7.34 5.74 4.03
N ALA A 138 -7.64 6.07 5.28
CA ALA A 138 -8.65 5.32 6.04
C ALA A 138 -10.04 5.68 5.52
N VAL A 139 -10.88 4.66 5.35
CA VAL A 139 -12.32 4.79 5.19
C VAL A 139 -12.91 4.47 6.56
N THR A 140 -13.42 5.49 7.24
CA THR A 140 -13.89 5.42 8.62
C THR A 140 -14.77 4.20 8.84
N VAL A 141 -14.43 3.39 9.85
CA VAL A 141 -15.14 2.15 10.26
C VAL A 141 -15.07 0.99 9.24
N THR A 142 -14.74 1.24 7.97
CA THR A 142 -14.79 0.22 6.91
C THR A 142 -13.44 -0.39 6.56
N GLY A 143 -12.36 0.40 6.50
CA GLY A 143 -11.05 -0.12 6.11
C GLY A 143 -10.10 0.93 5.57
N TYR A 144 -9.31 0.56 4.56
CA TYR A 144 -8.37 1.45 3.88
C TYR A 144 -8.52 1.40 2.37
N MET A 145 -8.23 2.49 1.68
CA MET A 145 -8.21 2.52 0.22
C MET A 145 -7.00 3.30 -0.30
N LEU A 146 -6.65 3.06 -1.56
CA LEU A 146 -5.61 3.79 -2.27
C LEU A 146 -6.20 5.03 -2.95
N LYS A 147 -5.49 6.15 -2.88
CA LYS A 147 -5.83 7.40 -3.56
C LYS A 147 -4.59 8.01 -4.20
N ARG A 148 -4.79 8.92 -5.16
CA ARG A 148 -3.67 9.64 -5.77
C ARG A 148 -3.12 10.61 -4.73
N PHE A 149 -1.82 10.53 -4.47
CA PHE A 149 -1.13 11.54 -3.68
C PHE A 149 -0.81 12.70 -4.63
N PRO A 150 -1.30 13.92 -4.35
CA PRO A 150 -0.91 15.07 -5.14
C PRO A 150 0.60 15.27 -4.95
N TYR A 151 1.38 15.04 -6.00
CA TYR A 151 2.75 15.51 -6.04
C TYR A 151 2.66 17.03 -5.91
N ALA A 152 3.11 17.60 -4.80
CA ALA A 152 3.33 19.03 -4.75
C ALA A 152 4.39 19.30 -5.83
N SER A 153 3.96 19.92 -6.91
CA SER A 153 4.82 20.44 -7.97
C SER A 153 5.74 21.49 -7.35
N SER A 154 6.88 21.06 -6.79
CA SER A 154 7.98 21.98 -6.48
C SER A 154 8.68 22.36 -7.79
N GLN A 155 7.99 23.09 -8.65
CA GLN A 155 8.54 23.88 -9.75
C GLN A 155 7.63 25.11 -10.03
N GLU A 156 7.77 26.12 -9.19
CA GLU A 156 7.65 27.55 -9.56
C GLU A 156 8.85 28.24 -8.88
N GLY A 157 9.76 28.97 -9.50
CA GLY A 157 10.17 29.20 -10.87
C GLY A 157 11.52 29.92 -10.77
N VAL A 158 12.57 29.42 -11.44
CA VAL A 158 13.85 30.12 -11.57
C VAL A 158 13.73 31.08 -12.76
N ASP A 159 13.69 32.37 -12.43
CA ASP A 159 14.23 33.54 -13.14
C ASP A 159 13.88 33.75 -14.64
N GLN A 160 13.15 34.84 -14.93
CA GLN A 160 13.58 35.95 -15.80
C GLN A 160 12.40 36.87 -16.18
N GLY A 161 12.50 38.16 -15.85
CA GLY A 161 11.46 39.14 -16.17
C GLY A 161 11.80 40.58 -15.79
N ARG A 162 13.00 41.01 -16.16
CA ARG A 162 13.43 42.42 -16.17
C ARG A 162 12.36 43.31 -16.83
N PHE A 163 11.70 44.16 -16.06
CA PHE A 163 11.15 45.42 -16.57
C PHE A 163 11.57 46.59 -15.70
N HIS A 164 12.26 47.51 -16.36
CA HIS A 164 12.66 48.82 -15.90
C HIS A 164 11.45 49.74 -15.70
N ALA A 165 11.58 50.58 -14.67
CA ALA A 165 11.13 51.99 -14.59
C ALA A 165 9.60 52.24 -14.50
N PHE A 166 9.08 53.30 -13.90
CA PHE A 166 9.52 54.69 -13.81
C PHE A 166 8.77 55.41 -12.65
N VAL A 167 9.46 56.40 -12.05
CA VAL A 167 9.02 57.58 -11.27
C VAL A 167 8.30 57.36 -9.93
#